data_AF-A0A1D2QHE2-F1
#
_entry.id   AF-A0A1D2QHE2-F1
#
_cell.length_a   1.000
_cell.length_b   1.000
_cell.length_c   1.000
_cell.angle_alpha   90.00
_cell.angle_beta   90.00
_cell.angle_gamma   90.00
#
_symmetry.space_group_name_H-M   'P 1'
#
loop_
_entity.id
_entity.type
_entity.pdbx_description
1 polymer ?
#
loop_
_entity_poly.entity_id
_entity_poly.type
_entity_poly.pdbx_seq_one_letter_code
_entity_poly.pdbx_strand_id
1 'polypeptide(L)'
;MTETETSGNSETETNGWTTDRRHGSVYRRRLAFLGKSVTVGVIGGMAAFTYSLADLMAVSIDPVFVLVPLALSGVFAHLVAYDLHESIRVGLVGFFVGAITLVGSWVAPLWLLPYTSGARDILLPKLTGTAVVAAIIVYGAVYLGAYLSALTVGAYVST
;
A
#
# COMPACT_ATOMS: atom_id res chain seq x y z
N MET A 1 70.35 26.24 14.02
CA MET A 1 69.36 26.34 15.11
C MET A 1 68.16 25.53 14.70
N THR A 2 67.92 24.48 15.47
CA THR A 2 66.83 23.50 15.38
C THR A 2 65.56 24.07 15.97
N GLU A 3 64.43 23.95 15.27
CA GLU A 3 63.11 23.94 15.88
C GLU A 3 62.20 22.99 15.09
N THR A 4 61.99 21.82 15.69
CA THR A 4 60.89 20.91 15.43
C THR A 4 59.66 21.44 16.16
N GLU A 5 58.64 21.87 15.43
CA GLU A 5 57.28 21.96 15.98
C GLU A 5 56.42 20.83 15.41
N THR A 6 56.13 19.91 16.31
CA THR A 6 55.09 18.90 16.20
C THR A 6 53.74 19.60 16.34
N SER A 7 52.92 19.60 15.31
CA SER A 7 51.48 19.83 15.41
C SER A 7 50.80 18.68 14.65
N GLY A 8 50.10 17.73 15.27
CA GLY A 8 49.30 17.82 16.48
C GLY A 8 47.82 17.96 16.10
N ASN A 9 47.26 16.88 15.52
CA ASN A 9 45.83 16.53 15.41
C ASN A 9 44.77 17.62 15.65
N SER A 10 44.00 17.96 14.61
CA SER A 10 42.63 18.46 14.79
C SER A 10 41.74 18.31 13.54
N GLU A 11 41.75 17.15 12.86
CA GLU A 11 40.82 16.89 11.75
C GLU A 11 40.08 15.56 11.95
N THR A 12 39.27 15.42 13.01
CA THR A 12 38.45 14.20 13.14
C THR A 12 37.22 14.29 14.06
N GLU A 13 36.55 15.44 14.21
CA GLU A 13 35.37 15.50 15.10
C GLU A 13 34.18 16.35 14.60
N THR A 14 34.01 16.54 13.29
CA THR A 14 32.83 17.28 12.77
C THR A 14 31.94 16.48 11.80
N ASN A 15 32.37 15.30 11.36
CA ASN A 15 31.62 14.51 10.37
C ASN A 15 30.57 13.56 10.98
N GLY A 16 30.57 13.34 12.30
CA GLY A 16 29.64 12.41 12.96
C GLY A 16 28.21 12.96 13.15
N TRP A 17 28.05 14.28 13.25
CA TRP A 17 26.76 14.91 13.59
C TRP A 17 25.84 15.16 12.38
N THR A 18 26.40 15.21 11.16
CA THR A 18 25.64 15.42 9.92
C THR A 18 25.10 14.12 9.32
N THR A 19 25.76 12.99 9.59
CA THR A 19 25.31 11.66 9.16
C THR A 19 24.02 11.23 9.85
N ASP A 20 23.87 11.41 11.17
CA ASP A 20 22.68 10.94 11.90
C ASP A 20 21.40 11.69 11.51
N ARG A 21 21.47 13.00 11.25
CA ARG A 21 20.31 13.80 10.81
C ARG A 21 19.84 13.43 9.39
N ARG A 22 20.77 13.07 8.50
CA ARG A 22 20.43 12.55 7.16
C ARG A 22 19.79 11.16 7.23
N HIS A 23 20.28 10.26 8.08
CA HIS A 23 19.70 8.92 8.21
C HIS A 23 18.29 8.96 8.82
N GLY A 24 18.06 9.77 9.87
CA GLY A 24 16.74 9.90 10.49
C GLY A 24 15.66 10.49 9.57
N SER A 25 16.02 11.46 8.71
CA SER A 25 15.08 12.07 7.76
C SER A 25 14.71 11.15 6.59
N VAL A 26 15.67 10.36 6.07
CA VAL A 26 15.41 9.37 5.02
C VAL A 26 14.53 8.22 5.54
N TYR A 27 14.80 7.73 6.75
CA TYR A 27 14.01 6.67 7.37
C TYR A 27 12.56 7.11 7.62
N ARG A 28 12.36 8.32 8.17
CA ARG A 28 11.00 8.88 8.35
C ARG A 28 10.24 9.01 7.04
N ARG A 29 10.88 9.48 5.96
CA ARG A 29 10.23 9.58 4.64
C ARG A 29 9.83 8.20 4.09
N ARG A 30 10.71 7.19 4.22
CA ARG A 30 10.39 5.81 3.81
C ARG A 30 9.26 5.19 4.62
N LEU A 31 9.27 5.41 5.94
CA LEU A 31 8.24 4.90 6.83
C LEU A 31 6.88 5.58 6.56
N ALA A 32 6.87 6.90 6.34
CA ALA A 32 5.67 7.62 5.94
C ALA A 32 5.14 7.13 4.59
N PHE A 33 6.01 6.97 3.59
CA PHE A 33 5.66 6.39 2.29
C PHE A 33 5.02 4.99 2.42
N LEU A 34 5.66 4.10 3.18
CA LEU A 34 5.16 2.75 3.41
C LEU A 34 3.82 2.78 4.15
N GLY A 35 3.71 3.60 5.21
CA GLY A 35 2.48 3.75 5.98
C GLY A 35 1.31 4.22 5.12
N LYS A 36 1.51 5.25 4.28
CA LYS A 36 0.51 5.73 3.32
C LYS A 36 0.05 4.61 2.38
N SER A 37 1.01 3.96 1.73
CA SER A 37 0.76 2.92 0.72
C SER A 37 0.02 1.73 1.32
N VAL A 38 0.46 1.26 2.49
CA VAL A 38 -0.14 0.10 3.17
C VAL A 38 -1.55 0.42 3.63
N THR A 39 -1.77 1.58 4.25
CA THR A 39 -3.09 1.97 4.76
C THR A 39 -4.11 2.01 3.63
N VAL A 40 -3.78 2.70 2.54
CA VAL A 40 -4.65 2.84 1.38
C VAL A 40 -4.91 1.49 0.71
N GLY A 41 -3.85 0.68 0.56
CA GLY A 41 -3.95 -0.67 0.00
C GLY A 41 -4.85 -1.59 0.82
N VAL A 42 -4.64 -1.66 2.14
CA VAL A 42 -5.43 -2.54 3.04
C VAL A 42 -6.92 -2.15 3.03
N ILE A 43 -7.22 -0.85 3.11
CA ILE A 43 -8.61 -0.36 3.06
C ILE A 43 -9.26 -0.75 1.73
N GLY A 44 -8.59 -0.49 0.61
CA GLY A 44 -9.09 -0.86 -0.71
C GLY A 44 -9.26 -2.38 -0.87
N GLY A 45 -8.27 -3.17 -0.46
CA GLY A 45 -8.31 -4.62 -0.53
C GLY A 45 -9.46 -5.23 0.28
N MET A 46 -9.71 -4.71 1.49
CA MET A 46 -10.83 -5.16 2.32
C MET A 46 -12.18 -4.69 1.80
N ALA A 47 -12.28 -3.49 1.22
CA ALA A 47 -13.49 -3.06 0.55
C ALA A 47 -13.83 -3.98 -0.63
N ALA A 48 -12.85 -4.31 -1.48
CA ALA A 48 -13.05 -5.25 -2.59
C ALA A 48 -13.42 -6.67 -2.11
N PHE A 49 -12.83 -7.13 -1.01
CA PHE A 49 -13.16 -8.43 -0.41
C PHE A 49 -14.61 -8.46 0.07
N THR A 50 -15.00 -7.43 0.82
CA THR A 50 -16.36 -7.26 1.32
C THR A 50 -17.37 -7.20 0.19
N TYR A 51 -17.06 -6.47 -0.89
CA TYR A 51 -17.90 -6.44 -2.10
C TYR A 51 -18.04 -7.83 -2.75
N SER A 52 -16.95 -8.61 -2.80
CA SER A 52 -16.95 -9.95 -3.39
C SER A 52 -17.75 -10.98 -2.57
N LEU A 53 -18.01 -10.68 -1.29
CA LEU A 53 -18.77 -11.50 -0.35
C LEU A 53 -20.02 -10.76 0.13
N ALA A 54 -20.56 -9.87 -0.72
CA ALA A 54 -21.72 -9.05 -0.41
C ALA A 54 -22.92 -9.86 0.11
N ASP A 55 -23.15 -11.05 -0.45
CA ASP A 55 -24.24 -11.95 -0.06
C ASP A 55 -24.13 -12.48 1.39
N LEU A 56 -22.93 -12.38 1.98
CA LEU A 56 -22.63 -12.82 3.36
C LEU A 56 -22.60 -11.65 4.35
N MET A 57 -22.89 -10.42 3.91
CA MET A 57 -22.93 -9.27 4.81
C MET A 57 -24.15 -9.36 5.74
N ALA A 58 -23.89 -9.23 7.05
CA ALA A 58 -24.94 -9.26 8.07
C ALA A 58 -25.88 -8.04 8.01
N VAL A 59 -25.43 -6.95 7.37
CA VAL A 59 -26.20 -5.72 7.19
C VAL A 59 -26.62 -5.64 5.72
N SER A 60 -27.91 -5.46 5.47
CA SER A 60 -28.52 -5.31 4.15
C SER A 60 -28.22 -3.91 3.57
N ILE A 61 -26.97 -3.67 3.21
CA ILE A 61 -26.51 -2.48 2.48
C ILE A 61 -26.36 -2.86 1.01
N ASP A 62 -26.72 -1.96 0.10
CA ASP A 62 -26.44 -2.16 -1.33
C ASP A 62 -24.91 -2.32 -1.53
N PRO A 63 -24.45 -3.46 -2.10
CA PRO A 63 -23.03 -3.75 -2.29
C PRO A 63 -22.27 -2.67 -3.04
N VAL A 64 -22.95 -1.91 -3.91
CA VAL A 64 -22.35 -0.80 -4.66
C VAL A 64 -21.75 0.26 -3.71
N PHE A 65 -22.31 0.47 -2.52
CA PHE A 65 -21.74 1.40 -1.55
C PHE A 65 -20.37 0.96 -1.02
N VAL A 66 -20.04 -0.33 -1.07
CA VAL A 66 -18.72 -0.85 -0.67
C VAL A 66 -17.65 -0.50 -1.72
N LEU A 67 -18.05 -0.20 -2.96
CA LEU A 67 -17.13 0.30 -3.98
C LEU A 67 -16.69 1.74 -3.73
N VAL A 68 -17.43 2.53 -2.95
CA VAL A 68 -17.07 3.90 -2.60
C VAL A 68 -15.75 3.98 -1.81
N PRO A 69 -15.58 3.29 -0.66
CA PRO A 69 -14.30 3.31 0.06
C PRO A 69 -13.16 2.70 -0.78
N LEU A 70 -13.44 1.75 -1.67
CA LEU A 70 -12.47 1.24 -2.63
C LEU A 70 -12.02 2.32 -3.61
N ALA A 71 -12.94 3.02 -4.27
CA ALA A 71 -12.64 4.11 -5.19
C ALA A 71 -11.90 5.24 -4.46
N LEU A 72 -12.37 5.63 -3.27
CA LEU A 72 -11.71 6.63 -2.44
C LEU A 72 -10.28 6.23 -2.10
N SER A 73 -10.00 4.95 -1.83
CA SER A 73 -8.62 4.49 -1.61
C SER A 73 -7.72 4.80 -2.81
N GLY A 74 -8.19 4.55 -4.04
CA GLY A 74 -7.46 4.92 -5.26
C GLY A 74 -7.22 6.44 -5.37
N VAL A 75 -8.23 7.26 -5.06
CA VAL A 75 -8.10 8.73 -5.04
C VAL A 75 -7.09 9.19 -3.99
N PHE A 76 -7.18 8.67 -2.76
CA PHE A 76 -6.29 9.03 -1.66
C PHE A 76 -4.84 8.62 -1.92
N ALA A 77 -4.60 7.56 -2.69
CA ALA A 77 -3.25 7.20 -3.12
C ALA A 77 -2.55 8.33 -3.88
N HIS A 78 -3.31 9.11 -4.65
CA HIS A 78 -2.82 10.31 -5.32
C HIS A 78 -2.72 11.51 -4.37
N LEU A 79 -3.79 11.82 -3.64
CA LEU A 79 -3.89 13.04 -2.83
C LEU A 79 -2.89 13.11 -1.66
N VAL A 80 -2.47 11.96 -1.14
CA VAL A 80 -1.57 11.90 0.02
C VAL A 80 -0.08 11.99 -0.40
N ALA A 81 0.21 11.96 -1.70
CA ALA A 81 1.56 12.11 -2.21
C ALA A 81 1.95 13.58 -2.39
N TYR A 82 3.22 13.92 -2.14
CA TYR A 82 3.71 15.29 -2.30
C TYR A 82 4.03 15.64 -3.76
N ASP A 83 4.54 14.67 -4.52
CA ASP A 83 4.94 14.82 -5.91
C ASP A 83 4.33 13.71 -6.78
N LEU A 84 4.26 13.93 -8.10
CA LEU A 84 3.74 12.93 -9.05
C LEU A 84 4.50 11.60 -8.99
N HIS A 85 5.82 11.66 -8.84
CA HIS A 85 6.65 10.46 -8.73
C HIS A 85 6.40 9.70 -7.41
N GLU A 86 6.12 10.40 -6.30
CA GLU A 86 5.69 9.75 -5.06
C GLU A 86 4.28 9.16 -5.22
N SER A 87 3.37 9.87 -5.89
CA SER A 87 2.00 9.42 -6.18
C SER A 87 2.00 8.09 -6.94
N ILE A 88 2.83 7.95 -7.98
CA ILE A 88 2.91 6.70 -8.75
C ILE A 88 3.43 5.56 -7.88
N ARG A 89 4.44 5.83 -7.03
CA ARG A 89 4.98 4.81 -6.12
C ARG A 89 3.96 4.40 -5.06
N VAL A 90 3.26 5.35 -4.45
CA VAL A 90 2.23 5.09 -3.43
C VAL A 90 1.06 4.35 -4.07
N GLY A 91 0.63 4.78 -5.25
CA GLY A 91 -0.41 4.13 -6.05
C GLY A 91 -0.10 2.67 -6.36
N LEU A 92 1.10 2.39 -6.88
CA LEU A 92 1.55 1.03 -7.21
C LEU A 92 1.72 0.15 -5.98
N VAL A 93 2.42 0.63 -4.95
CA VAL A 93 2.62 -0.17 -3.73
C VAL A 93 1.29 -0.41 -3.04
N GLY A 94 0.44 0.61 -2.94
CA GLY A 94 -0.92 0.48 -2.40
C GLY A 94 -1.77 -0.51 -3.20
N PHE A 95 -1.69 -0.48 -4.53
CA PHE A 95 -2.35 -1.44 -5.40
C PHE A 95 -1.93 -2.89 -5.09
N PHE A 96 -0.63 -3.17 -5.05
CA PHE A 96 -0.15 -4.51 -4.73
C PHE A 96 -0.49 -4.94 -3.30
N VAL A 97 -0.38 -4.04 -2.32
CA VAL A 97 -0.75 -4.33 -0.94
C VAL A 97 -2.25 -4.66 -0.84
N GLY A 98 -3.11 -3.92 -1.55
CA GLY A 98 -4.54 -4.20 -1.56
C GLY A 98 -4.89 -5.51 -2.27
N ALA A 99 -4.22 -5.82 -3.39
CA ALA A 99 -4.39 -7.10 -4.06
C ALA A 99 -3.95 -8.28 -3.17
N ILE A 100 -2.82 -8.15 -2.48
CA ILE A 100 -2.35 -9.16 -1.50
C ILE A 100 -3.33 -9.27 -0.33
N THR A 101 -3.84 -8.15 0.16
CA THR A 101 -4.84 -8.13 1.26
C THR A 101 -6.11 -8.85 0.83
N LEU A 102 -6.63 -8.56 -0.36
CA LEU A 102 -7.80 -9.21 -0.92
C LEU A 102 -7.60 -10.72 -1.05
N VAL A 103 -6.51 -11.17 -1.70
CA VAL A 103 -6.22 -12.59 -1.87
C VAL A 103 -5.96 -13.27 -0.52
N GLY A 104 -5.23 -12.59 0.37
CA GLY A 104 -4.98 -13.05 1.73
C GLY A 104 -6.27 -13.29 2.50
N SER A 105 -7.25 -12.39 2.39
CA SER A 105 -8.55 -12.53 3.05
C SER A 105 -9.38 -13.71 2.52
N TRP A 106 -9.24 -14.06 1.24
CA TRP A 106 -9.86 -15.27 0.68
C TRP A 106 -9.22 -16.57 1.18
N VAL A 107 -7.91 -16.58 1.37
CA VAL A 107 -7.14 -17.77 1.75
C VAL A 107 -7.04 -17.94 3.28
N ALA A 108 -7.07 -16.84 4.05
CA ALA A 108 -6.92 -16.84 5.50
C ALA A 108 -7.86 -17.80 6.25
N PRO A 109 -9.17 -17.92 5.89
CA PRO A 109 -10.07 -18.84 6.56
C PRO A 109 -9.65 -20.31 6.48
N LEU A 110 -8.93 -20.72 5.42
CA LEU A 110 -8.43 -22.10 5.29
C LEU A 110 -7.45 -22.47 6.41
N TRP A 111 -6.69 -21.48 6.89
CA TRP A 111 -5.69 -21.65 7.95
C TRP A 111 -6.26 -21.35 9.34
N LEU A 112 -7.26 -20.46 9.43
CA LEU A 112 -7.90 -20.10 10.68
C LEU A 112 -8.92 -21.15 11.16
N LEU A 113 -9.63 -21.79 10.22
CA LEU A 113 -10.60 -22.83 10.52
C LEU A 113 -9.94 -24.23 10.49
N PRO A 114 -10.44 -25.17 11.31
CA PRO A 114 -9.88 -26.52 11.43
C PRO A 114 -10.27 -27.41 10.24
N TYR A 115 -9.87 -27.01 9.02
CA TYR A 115 -10.02 -27.83 7.82
C TYR A 115 -9.01 -28.99 7.82
N THR A 116 -9.45 -30.14 7.33
CA THR A 116 -8.56 -31.27 7.03
C THR A 116 -7.62 -30.92 5.86
N SER A 117 -6.44 -31.53 5.82
CA SER A 117 -5.43 -31.28 4.76
C SER A 117 -5.99 -31.47 3.35
N GLY A 118 -6.74 -32.55 3.11
CA GLY A 118 -7.36 -32.80 1.81
C GLY A 118 -8.42 -31.76 1.41
N ALA A 119 -9.15 -31.17 2.36
CA ALA A 119 -10.10 -30.10 2.05
C ALA A 119 -9.36 -28.80 1.67
N ARG A 120 -8.22 -28.50 2.31
CA ARG A 120 -7.39 -27.34 1.95
C ARG A 120 -6.84 -27.46 0.54
N ASP A 121 -6.32 -28.62 0.16
CA ASP A 121 -5.70 -28.83 -1.17
C ASP A 121 -6.69 -28.64 -2.32
N ILE A 122 -7.97 -28.98 -2.11
CA ILE A 122 -9.03 -28.81 -3.11
C ILE A 122 -9.54 -27.36 -3.13
N LEU A 123 -9.72 -26.75 -1.95
CA LEU A 123 -10.32 -25.40 -1.84
C LEU A 123 -9.33 -24.29 -2.18
N LEU A 124 -8.04 -24.48 -1.89
CA LEU A 124 -7.02 -23.43 -2.04
C LEU A 124 -6.87 -22.94 -3.49
N PRO A 125 -6.74 -23.81 -4.52
CA PRO A 125 -6.65 -23.35 -5.92
C PRO A 125 -7.93 -22.62 -6.37
N LYS A 126 -9.10 -23.12 -5.95
CA LYS A 126 -10.40 -22.54 -6.30
C LYS A 126 -10.55 -21.14 -5.70
N LEU A 127 -10.34 -20.99 -4.39
CA LEU A 127 -10.48 -19.70 -3.71
C LEU A 127 -9.43 -18.70 -4.19
N THR A 128 -8.19 -19.15 -4.41
CA THR A 128 -7.12 -18.29 -4.95
C THR A 128 -7.47 -17.82 -6.36
N GLY A 129 -7.97 -18.71 -7.23
CA GLY A 129 -8.41 -18.35 -8.58
C GLY A 129 -9.50 -17.29 -8.57
N THR A 130 -10.55 -17.48 -7.78
CA THR A 130 -11.63 -16.49 -7.62
C THR A 130 -11.10 -15.16 -7.07
N ALA A 131 -10.22 -15.21 -6.08
CA ALA A 131 -9.64 -14.02 -5.48
C ALA A 131 -8.77 -13.22 -6.47
N VAL A 132 -7.96 -13.90 -7.28
CA VAL A 132 -7.14 -13.27 -8.31
C VAL A 132 -8.00 -12.63 -9.39
N VAL A 133 -9.06 -13.30 -9.82
CA VAL A 133 -10.02 -12.73 -10.78
C VAL A 133 -10.69 -11.48 -10.21
N ALA A 134 -11.15 -11.54 -8.95
CA ALA A 134 -11.70 -10.37 -8.27
C ALA A 134 -10.68 -9.23 -8.11
N ALA A 135 -9.41 -9.57 -7.85
CA ALA A 135 -8.33 -8.60 -7.73
C ALA A 135 -8.04 -7.87 -9.05
N ILE A 136 -8.08 -8.59 -10.17
CA ILE A 136 -7.82 -8.00 -11.49
C ILE A 136 -9.02 -7.21 -11.98
N ILE A 137 -10.23 -7.79 -11.90
CA ILE A 137 -11.43 -7.20 -12.51
C ILE A 137 -12.00 -6.09 -11.62
N VAL A 138 -12.33 -6.40 -10.36
CA VAL A 138 -13.05 -5.47 -9.48
C VAL A 138 -12.07 -4.49 -8.86
N TYR A 139 -11.09 -5.01 -8.11
CA TYR A 139 -10.13 -4.15 -7.41
C TYR A 139 -9.28 -3.35 -8.41
N GLY A 140 -8.76 -4.01 -9.45
CA GLY A 140 -8.07 -3.39 -10.57
C GLY A 140 -8.83 -2.23 -11.19
N ALA A 141 -10.02 -2.49 -11.73
CA ALA A 141 -10.78 -1.45 -12.45
C ALA A 141 -11.16 -0.28 -11.54
N VAL A 142 -11.63 -0.54 -10.33
CA VAL A 142 -12.14 0.52 -9.45
C VAL A 142 -11.01 1.32 -8.83
N TYR A 143 -9.99 0.66 -8.28
CA TYR A 143 -8.86 1.35 -7.65
C TYR A 143 -8.07 2.15 -8.68
N LEU A 144 -7.65 1.51 -9.78
CA LEU A 144 -6.84 2.16 -10.80
C LEU A 144 -7.66 3.21 -11.56
N GLY A 145 -8.92 2.92 -11.86
CA GLY A 145 -9.82 3.87 -12.51
C GLY A 145 -10.02 5.14 -11.67
N ALA A 146 -10.25 5.00 -10.37
CA ALA A 146 -10.38 6.14 -9.47
C ALA A 146 -9.06 6.90 -9.31
N TYR A 147 -7.93 6.20 -9.18
CA TYR A 147 -6.59 6.78 -9.12
C TYR A 147 -6.26 7.61 -10.37
N LEU A 148 -6.46 7.05 -11.56
CA LEU A 148 -6.22 7.73 -12.84
C LEU A 148 -7.17 8.91 -13.05
N SER A 149 -8.42 8.79 -12.60
CA SER A 149 -9.37 9.90 -12.63
C SER A 149 -8.91 11.04 -11.73
N ALA A 150 -8.45 10.74 -10.51
CA ALA A 150 -7.90 11.74 -9.59
C ALA A 150 -6.66 12.44 -10.16
N LEU A 151 -5.75 11.67 -10.78
CA LEU A 151 -4.59 12.22 -11.48
C LEU A 151 -4.99 13.18 -12.60
N THR A 152 -5.99 12.80 -13.41
CA THR A 152 -6.46 13.61 -14.53
C THR A 152 -7.06 14.92 -14.03
N VAL A 153 -7.94 14.86 -13.01
CA VAL A 153 -8.51 16.05 -12.39
C VAL A 153 -7.41 16.94 -11.78
N GLY A 154 -6.44 16.35 -11.09
CA GLY A 154 -5.30 17.06 -10.52
C GLY A 154 -4.51 17.83 -11.57
N ALA A 155 -4.27 17.22 -12.73
CA ALA A 155 -3.57 17.87 -13.84
C ALA A 155 -4.32 19.12 -14.35
N TYR A 156 -5.64 19.03 -14.55
CA TYR A 156 -6.46 20.15 -15.02
C TYR A 156 -6.63 21.29 -14.01
N VAL A 157 -6.61 20.99 -12.70
CA VAL A 157 -6.75 22.02 -11.65
C VAL A 157 -5.42 22.73 -11.37
N SER A 158 -4.29 22.07 -11.65
CA SER A 158 -2.95 22.63 -11.47
C SER A 158 -2.45 23.54 -12.60
N THR A 159 -3.19 23.60 -13.72
CA THR A 159 -2.98 24.53 -14.86
C THR A 159 -3.80 25.79 -14.70
#